data_AF-V5C9K6-F1
#
_entry.id   AF-V5C9K6-F1
#
_cell.length_a   1.000
_cell.length_b   1.000
_cell.length_c   1.000
_cell.angle_alpha   90.00
_cell.angle_beta   90.00
_cell.angle_gamma   90.00
#
_symmetry.space_group_name_H-M   'P 1'
#
loop_
_entity.id
_entity.type
_entity.pdbx_description
1 polymer ?
#
loop_
_entity_poly.entity_id
_entity_poly.type
_entity_poly.pdbx_seq_one_letter_code
_entity_poly.pdbx_strand_id
1 'polypeptide(L)'
;MSDQNESIPQIERQVSKLESTATNLETLAALATRSSRTQEGRTLSDHAVDLRVKQFTLYRNKDKLQTDTKEWKAFTSALELVNHFIDEAVTDLKTIKEVQDSAARLLSVVTKIAAAFG
;
A
#
# COMPACT_ATOMS: atom_id res chain seq x y z
N MET A 1 -14.67 3.63 28.24
CA MET A 1 -14.12 2.42 27.60
C MET A 1 -14.57 2.39 26.14
N SER A 2 -14.17 3.39 25.36
CA SER A 2 -14.78 3.68 24.05
C SER A 2 -13.76 3.72 22.90
N ASP A 3 -12.46 3.86 23.21
CA ASP A 3 -11.43 4.10 22.19
C ASP A 3 -11.08 2.86 21.36
N GLN A 4 -11.19 1.65 21.92
CA GLN A 4 -10.90 0.42 21.16
C GLN A 4 -11.93 0.16 20.06
N ASN A 5 -13.21 0.50 20.29
CA ASN A 5 -14.28 0.16 19.36
C ASN A 5 -14.32 1.07 18.12
N GLU A 6 -13.79 2.29 18.21
CA GLU A 6 -13.65 3.20 17.06
C GLU A 6 -12.38 2.95 16.22
N SER A 7 -11.38 2.29 16.81
CA SER A 7 -10.10 2.01 16.16
C SER A 7 -10.19 0.92 15.09
N ILE A 8 -10.99 -0.14 15.32
CA ILE A 8 -11.11 -1.27 14.38
C ILE A 8 -11.68 -0.82 13.01
N PRO A 9 -12.77 -0.04 12.93
CA PRO A 9 -13.22 0.49 11.65
C PRO A 9 -12.21 1.41 10.95
N GLN A 10 -11.36 2.12 11.70
CA GLN A 10 -10.28 2.91 11.11
C GLN A 10 -9.19 2.00 10.51
N ILE A 11 -8.81 0.94 11.23
CA ILE A 11 -7.85 -0.07 10.76
C ILE A 11 -8.36 -0.75 9.49
N GLU A 12 -9.59 -1.25 9.51
CA GLU A 12 -10.21 -1.91 8.36
C GLU A 12 -10.23 -1.01 7.13
N ARG A 13 -10.58 0.27 7.29
CA ARG A 13 -10.53 1.24 6.19
C ARG A 13 -9.14 1.37 5.57
N GLN A 14 -8.09 1.47 6.38
CA GLN A 14 -6.73 1.59 5.85
C GLN A 14 -6.22 0.29 5.22
N VAL A 15 -6.59 -0.86 5.79
CA VAL A 15 -6.27 -2.18 5.24
C VAL A 15 -6.99 -2.43 3.91
N SER A 16 -8.26 -2.02 3.77
CA SER A 16 -8.98 -2.06 2.48
C SER A 16 -8.40 -1.08 1.46
N LYS A 17 -7.95 0.10 1.90
CA LYS A 17 -7.25 1.05 1.02
C LYS A 17 -5.93 0.45 0.51
N LEU A 18 -5.20 -0.26 1.36
CA LEU A 18 -3.98 -0.98 0.97
C LEU A 18 -4.24 -2.06 -0.09
N GLU A 19 -5.34 -2.82 0.06
CA GLU A 19 -5.80 -3.80 -0.93
C GLU A 19 -6.13 -3.13 -2.28
N SER A 20 -6.86 -2.01 -2.25
CA SER A 20 -7.14 -1.22 -3.45
C SER A 20 -5.86 -0.70 -4.11
N THR A 21 -4.90 -0.21 -3.31
CA THR A 21 -3.61 0.24 -3.81
C THR A 21 -2.85 -0.89 -4.51
N ALA A 22 -2.82 -2.09 -3.95
CA ALA A 22 -2.19 -3.24 -4.60
C ALA A 22 -2.84 -3.57 -5.96
N THR A 23 -4.17 -3.53 -6.04
CA THR A 23 -4.92 -3.71 -7.30
C THR A 23 -4.59 -2.63 -8.34
N ASN A 24 -4.46 -1.38 -7.90
CA ASN A 24 -4.09 -0.28 -8.79
C ASN A 24 -2.65 -0.41 -9.30
N LEU A 25 -1.71 -0.88 -8.47
CA LEU A 25 -0.34 -1.15 -8.90
C LEU A 25 -0.28 -2.25 -9.99
N GLU A 26 -1.10 -3.31 -9.89
CA GLU A 26 -1.19 -4.31 -10.97
C GLU A 26 -1.79 -3.74 -12.25
N THR A 27 -2.80 -2.87 -12.13
CA THR A 27 -3.41 -2.21 -13.28
C THR A 27 -2.37 -1.34 -14.00
N LEU A 28 -1.60 -0.55 -13.24
CA LEU A 28 -0.48 0.23 -13.78
C LEU A 28 0.64 -0.66 -14.34
N ALA A 29 0.92 -1.80 -13.72
CA ALA A 29 1.90 -2.76 -14.21
C ALA A 29 1.54 -3.26 -15.62
N ALA A 30 0.26 -3.59 -15.83
CA ALA A 30 -0.25 -4.01 -17.13
C ALA A 30 -0.18 -2.88 -18.17
N LEU A 31 -0.52 -1.65 -17.79
CA LEU A 31 -0.42 -0.46 -18.66
C LEU A 31 1.04 -0.18 -19.05
N ALA A 32 1.95 -0.18 -18.08
CA ALA A 32 3.37 0.02 -18.30
C ALA A 32 3.95 -1.01 -19.27
N THR A 33 3.60 -2.28 -19.09
CA THR A 33 4.04 -3.37 -19.95
C THR A 33 3.55 -3.18 -21.39
N ARG A 34 2.28 -2.76 -21.58
CA ARG A 34 1.73 -2.43 -22.92
C ARG A 34 2.42 -1.24 -23.58
N SER A 35 2.90 -0.28 -22.77
CA SER A 35 3.67 0.88 -23.23
C SER A 35 5.18 0.63 -23.34
N SER A 36 5.61 -0.64 -23.43
CA SER A 36 7.03 -1.04 -23.57
C SER A 36 7.92 -0.66 -22.37
N ARG A 37 7.33 -0.39 -21.20
CA ARG A 37 8.02 -0.18 -19.91
C ARG A 37 7.99 -1.45 -19.06
N THR A 38 8.50 -2.53 -19.62
CA THR A 38 8.36 -3.88 -19.06
C THR A 38 9.04 -4.03 -17.69
N GLN A 39 10.20 -3.40 -17.50
CA GLN A 39 10.89 -3.45 -16.22
C GLN A 39 10.08 -2.75 -15.14
N GLU A 40 9.51 -1.59 -15.45
CA GLU A 40 8.70 -0.85 -14.51
C GLU A 40 7.42 -1.59 -14.16
N GLY A 41 6.78 -2.18 -15.17
CA GLY A 41 5.61 -3.03 -14.99
C GLY A 41 5.89 -4.22 -14.08
N ARG A 42 7.03 -4.91 -14.25
CA ARG A 42 7.41 -6.02 -13.38
C ARG A 42 7.58 -5.59 -11.92
N THR A 43 8.31 -4.52 -11.67
CA THR A 43 8.52 -4.01 -10.30
C THR A 43 7.19 -3.63 -9.64
N LEU A 44 6.26 -2.99 -10.36
CA LEU A 44 4.93 -2.66 -9.82
C LEU A 44 4.12 -3.92 -9.48
N SER A 45 4.20 -4.95 -10.34
CA SER A 45 3.57 -6.24 -10.09
C SER A 45 4.14 -6.92 -8.84
N ASP A 46 5.46 -6.91 -8.68
CA ASP A 46 6.14 -7.49 -7.51
C ASP A 46 5.72 -6.75 -6.22
N HIS A 47 5.71 -5.40 -6.25
CA HIS A 47 5.23 -4.59 -5.13
C HIS A 47 3.76 -4.90 -4.79
N ALA A 48 2.89 -5.08 -5.78
CA ALA A 48 1.49 -5.39 -5.54
C ALA A 48 1.31 -6.74 -4.81
N VAL A 49 2.05 -7.77 -5.22
CA VAL A 49 2.03 -9.08 -4.55
C VAL A 49 2.50 -8.95 -3.10
N ASP A 50 3.61 -8.26 -2.88
CA ASP A 50 4.16 -8.06 -1.54
C ASP A 50 3.20 -7.27 -0.63
N LEU A 51 2.56 -6.22 -1.16
CA LEU A 51 1.55 -5.46 -0.42
C LEU A 51 0.36 -6.33 -0.03
N ARG A 52 -0.10 -7.26 -0.89
CA ARG A 52 -1.19 -8.19 -0.52
C ARG A 52 -0.83 -9.12 0.61
N VAL A 53 0.38 -9.65 0.62
CA VAL A 53 0.86 -10.51 1.73
C VAL A 53 0.84 -9.73 3.05
N LYS A 54 1.30 -8.47 3.02
CA LYS A 54 1.33 -7.60 4.21
C LYS A 54 -0.08 -7.17 4.61
N GLN A 55 -0.94 -6.81 3.67
CA GLN A 55 -2.35 -6.50 3.87
C GLN A 55 -3.08 -7.66 4.57
N PHE A 56 -2.87 -8.89 4.12
CA PHE A 56 -3.45 -10.07 4.75
C PHE A 56 -2.96 -10.25 6.20
N THR A 57 -1.66 -10.05 6.43
CA THR A 57 -1.07 -10.13 7.78
C THR A 57 -1.69 -9.09 8.72
N LEU A 58 -1.85 -7.85 8.27
CA LEU A 58 -2.48 -6.79 9.06
C LEU A 58 -3.96 -7.08 9.32
N TYR A 59 -4.70 -7.53 8.31
CA TYR A 59 -6.13 -7.85 8.46
C TYR A 59 -6.35 -8.95 9.52
N ARG A 60 -5.54 -10.01 9.50
CA ARG A 60 -5.63 -11.09 10.49
C ARG A 60 -5.29 -10.67 11.91
N ASN A 61 -4.52 -9.60 12.07
CA ASN A 61 -4.08 -9.09 13.37
C ASN A 61 -4.71 -7.73 13.71
N LYS A 62 -5.81 -7.36 13.05
CA LYS A 62 -6.44 -6.04 13.21
C LYS A 62 -6.79 -5.69 14.66
N ASP A 63 -7.19 -6.68 15.45
CA ASP A 63 -7.54 -6.49 16.86
C ASP A 63 -6.34 -6.19 17.78
N LYS A 64 -5.11 -6.34 17.26
CA LYS A 64 -3.85 -6.07 17.96
C LYS A 64 -3.15 -4.80 17.45
N LEU A 65 -3.67 -4.17 16.40
CA LEU A 65 -3.07 -2.98 15.82
C LEU A 65 -3.39 -1.73 16.66
N GLN A 66 -2.41 -0.82 16.73
CA GLN A 66 -2.51 0.43 17.48
C GLN A 66 -2.41 1.63 16.53
N THR A 67 -3.47 2.43 16.47
CA THR A 67 -3.61 3.54 15.49
C THR A 67 -2.89 4.83 15.90
N ASP A 68 -2.51 4.96 17.17
CA ASP A 68 -1.84 6.13 17.74
C ASP A 68 -0.31 6.12 17.58
N THR A 69 0.25 4.99 17.12
CA THR A 69 1.68 4.78 16.90
C THR A 69 2.24 5.64 15.76
N LYS A 70 3.55 5.92 15.80
CA LYS A 70 4.25 6.65 14.74
C LYS A 70 4.27 5.85 13.44
N GLU A 71 4.40 4.54 13.56
CA GLU A 71 4.42 3.57 12.48
C GLU A 71 3.09 3.55 11.73
N TRP A 72 1.97 3.53 12.45
CA TRP A 72 0.64 3.58 11.84
C TRP A 72 0.41 4.88 11.08
N LYS A 73 0.76 6.02 11.67
CA LYS A 73 0.68 7.34 10.99
C LYS A 73 1.57 7.40 9.74
N ALA A 74 2.78 6.85 9.82
CA ALA A 74 3.68 6.76 8.67
C ALA A 74 3.09 5.86 7.57
N PHE A 75 2.40 4.78 7.95
CA PHE A 75 1.71 3.90 7.02
C PHE A 75 0.58 4.63 6.31
N THR A 76 -0.31 5.33 7.02
CA THR A 76 -1.42 6.06 6.40
C THR A 76 -0.92 7.15 5.46
N SER A 77 0.11 7.92 5.85
CA SER A 77 0.69 8.95 5.00
C SER A 77 1.39 8.39 3.77
N ALA A 78 2.14 7.28 3.91
CA ALA A 78 2.75 6.62 2.76
C ALA A 78 1.70 6.06 1.79
N LEU A 79 0.59 5.53 2.33
CA LEU A 79 -0.52 5.02 1.54
C LEU A 79 -1.20 6.13 0.74
N GLU A 80 -1.43 7.30 1.34
CA GLU A 80 -1.96 8.46 0.64
C GLU A 80 -1.04 8.93 -0.49
N LEU A 81 0.26 9.01 -0.23
CA LEU A 81 1.24 9.43 -1.23
C LEU A 81 1.29 8.49 -2.44
N VAL A 82 1.26 7.17 -2.22
CA VAL A 82 1.23 6.19 -3.32
C VAL A 82 -0.03 6.37 -4.17
N ASN A 83 -1.20 6.51 -3.53
CA ASN A 83 -2.45 6.68 -4.27
C ASN A 83 -2.46 7.99 -5.08
N HIS A 84 -1.90 9.07 -4.54
CA HIS A 84 -1.73 10.32 -5.30
C HIS A 84 -0.92 10.12 -6.59
N PHE A 85 0.24 9.45 -6.52
CA PHE A 85 1.04 9.19 -7.71
C PHE A 85 0.39 8.18 -8.66
N ILE A 86 -0.40 7.23 -8.14
CA ILE A 86 -1.19 6.32 -8.98
C ILE A 86 -2.18 7.11 -9.84
N ASP A 87 -2.92 8.05 -9.24
CA ASP A 87 -3.89 8.87 -9.95
C ASP A 87 -3.23 9.71 -11.06
N GLU A 88 -2.03 10.24 -10.78
CA GLU A 88 -1.22 10.94 -11.79
C GLU A 88 -0.73 9.99 -12.90
N ALA A 89 -0.25 8.81 -12.54
CA ALA A 89 0.31 7.82 -13.48
C ALA A 89 -0.73 7.22 -14.42
N VAL A 90 -2.00 7.16 -14.00
CA VAL A 90 -3.13 6.81 -14.88
C VAL A 90 -3.28 7.83 -16.01
N THR A 91 -2.94 9.10 -15.77
CA THR A 91 -3.02 10.18 -16.76
C THR A 91 -1.73 10.34 -17.57
N ASP A 92 -0.56 10.23 -16.93
CA ASP A 92 0.76 10.32 -17.57
C ASP A 92 1.72 9.26 -17.01
N LEU A 93 2.00 8.22 -17.78
CA LEU A 93 2.93 7.15 -17.41
C LEU A 93 4.38 7.62 -17.18
N LYS A 94 4.73 8.89 -17.47
CA LYS A 94 6.01 9.45 -17.04
C LYS A 94 6.20 9.41 -15.52
N THR A 95 5.11 9.50 -14.74
CA THR A 95 5.18 9.48 -13.26
C THR A 95 5.24 8.07 -12.66
N ILE A 96 5.41 7.03 -13.50
CA ILE A 96 5.44 5.64 -13.03
C ILE A 96 6.57 5.37 -12.03
N LYS A 97 7.67 6.10 -12.14
CA LYS A 97 8.83 5.93 -11.25
C LYS A 97 8.51 6.42 -9.85
N GLU A 98 7.78 7.52 -9.74
CA GLU A 98 7.27 8.09 -8.50
C GLU A 98 6.30 7.12 -7.83
N VAL A 99 5.48 6.40 -8.61
CA VAL A 99 4.66 5.28 -8.10
C VAL A 99 5.53 4.17 -7.54
N GLN A 100 6.59 3.75 -8.23
CA GLN A 100 7.48 2.69 -7.75
C GLN A 100 8.19 3.07 -6.45
N ASP A 101 8.78 4.27 -6.41
CA ASP A 101 9.54 4.76 -5.26
C ASP A 101 8.64 4.94 -4.03
N SER A 102 7.43 5.48 -4.23
CA SER A 102 6.44 5.61 -3.16
C SER A 102 5.90 4.25 -2.71
N ALA A 103 5.65 3.31 -3.63
CA ALA A 103 5.21 1.96 -3.31
C ALA A 103 6.26 1.18 -2.51
N ALA A 104 7.55 1.32 -2.87
CA ALA A 104 8.66 0.74 -2.11
C ALA A 104 8.73 1.32 -0.68
N ARG A 105 8.50 2.62 -0.53
CA ARG A 105 8.43 3.26 0.80
C ARG A 105 7.25 2.74 1.62
N LEU A 106 6.06 2.67 1.02
CA LEU A 106 4.87 2.08 1.67
C LEU A 106 5.16 0.63 2.10
N LEU A 107 5.76 -0.16 1.21
CA LEU A 107 6.13 -1.55 1.49
C LEU A 107 7.11 -1.66 2.67
N SER A 108 8.09 -0.77 2.74
CA SER A 108 9.02 -0.73 3.88
C SER A 108 8.29 -0.46 5.21
N VAL A 109 7.38 0.51 5.23
CA VAL A 109 6.63 0.87 6.45
C VAL A 109 5.68 -0.26 6.85
N VAL A 110 4.89 -0.79 5.92
CA VAL A 110 3.92 -1.85 6.21
C VAL A 110 4.62 -3.15 6.62
N THR A 111 5.83 -3.42 6.10
CA THR A 111 6.65 -4.56 6.52
C THR A 111 7.08 -4.45 7.97
N LYS A 112 7.44 -3.25 8.45
CA LYS A 112 7.79 -3.04 9.86
C LYS A 112 6.60 -3.30 10.79
N ILE A 113 5.41 -2.87 10.40
CA ILE A 113 4.18 -3.12 11.17
C ILE A 113 3.86 -4.62 11.15
N ALA A 114 3.89 -5.25 9.98
CA ALA A 114 3.58 -6.66 9.83
C ALA A 114 4.57 -7.59 10.54
N ALA A 115 5.85 -7.20 10.64
CA ALA A 115 6.89 -7.96 11.34
C ALA A 115 6.62 -8.14 12.84
N ALA A 116 5.76 -7.30 13.45
CA ALA A 116 5.32 -7.49 14.83
C ALA A 116 4.42 -8.74 15.02
N PHE A 117 3.99 -9.36 13.92
CA PHE A 117 3.06 -10.50 13.91
C PHE A 117 3.61 -11.72 13.16
N GLY A 118 4.87 -11.67 12.71
CA GLY A 118 5.56 -12.72 11.96
C GLY A 118 6.51 -13.56 12.81
#